data_AF-A0A5E4HGL6-F1
#
_entry.id   AF-A0A5E4HGL6-F1
#
_cell.length_a   1.000
_cell.length_b   1.000
_cell.length_c   1.000
_cell.angle_alpha   90.00
_cell.angle_beta   90.00
_cell.angle_gamma   90.00
#
_symmetry.space_group_name_H-M   'P 1'
#
loop_
_entity.id
_entity.type
_entity.pdbx_description
1 polymer ?
#
loop_
_entity_poly.entity_id
_entity_poly.type
_entity_poly.pdbx_seq_one_letter_code
_entity_poly.pdbx_strand_id
1 'polypeptide(L)'
;MKPEKKINNAQKSKKIPKKKGNNNIVIIAVAAIILIGAFVFLTSGSQKTEPTQKMTLKDVRALIDKEYGNRGGVGTNTPPVKDNYLPILSPKAAGKMPDFAVTNAMTLKAYKYATEHPEVLEQIPCYCGCGQHGSVTSNGEPHKFVRDCFISNDGVYDDHASYCDVCVGIATKAQSYFPTGIPVTGLSAVTPAPSTDLSTLSLPDNFKSIADGLKLTPAGANRAYFVNTKMIAGTEMEAQILQGQVQQIGFYGKKIIGMYSADFSPNSWVELHDLGYDSKNDASIKAKIQPEMKNIVITRPLIYGHSQNADNVAKLMNDPNSMNTSYSMYKPLLDVVDYQNSAYALVIMEMTKFSDMNYMSLTPAGGKVELVKAFSITNAKSIPEGLAKYNPETKGNVLVIKMTDVLSTIQAENDNIDAVAKT
;
A
#
# COMPACT_ATOMS: atom_id res chain seq x y z
N MET A 1 -32.18 -31.22 -36.73
CA MET A 1 -32.57 -32.64 -36.78
C MET A 1 -31.32 -33.49 -36.58
N LYS A 2 -31.25 -34.28 -35.50
CA LYS A 2 -30.49 -35.55 -35.43
C LYS A 2 -31.33 -36.61 -36.18
N PRO A 3 -30.81 -37.73 -36.72
CA PRO A 3 -29.96 -38.73 -36.04
C PRO A 3 -28.83 -39.26 -36.99
N GLU A 4 -27.98 -40.27 -36.75
CA GLU A 4 -28.15 -41.53 -36.02
C GLU A 4 -26.79 -42.24 -35.83
N LYS A 5 -26.68 -43.01 -34.74
CA LYS A 5 -25.63 -43.98 -34.41
C LYS A 5 -25.95 -45.32 -35.10
N LYS A 6 -24.92 -46.15 -35.39
CA LYS A 6 -24.70 -47.53 -34.87
C LYS A 6 -23.57 -48.20 -35.67
N ILE A 7 -22.42 -48.53 -35.08
CA ILE A 7 -22.08 -49.76 -34.30
C ILE A 7 -22.24 -51.06 -35.11
N ASN A 8 -21.13 -51.81 -35.20
CA ASN A 8 -20.95 -53.29 -35.14
C ASN A 8 -20.10 -53.80 -36.32
N ASN A 9 -19.26 -54.83 -36.20
CA ASN A 9 -18.56 -55.49 -35.10
C ASN A 9 -17.71 -56.59 -35.77
N ALA A 10 -16.63 -56.99 -35.12
CA ALA A 10 -16.02 -58.33 -35.22
C ALA A 10 -15.43 -58.80 -36.56
N GLN A 11 -14.13 -59.15 -36.52
CA GLN A 11 -13.80 -60.54 -36.84
C GLN A 11 -12.69 -61.10 -35.96
N LYS A 12 -13.00 -62.31 -35.51
CA LYS A 12 -12.32 -63.12 -34.49
C LYS A 12 -11.07 -63.81 -35.04
N SER A 13 -10.08 -63.88 -34.16
CA SER A 13 -9.05 -64.92 -33.94
C SER A 13 -8.99 -66.17 -34.85
N LYS A 14 -7.75 -66.57 -35.21
CA LYS A 14 -7.17 -67.93 -35.01
C LYS A 14 -5.69 -67.92 -35.44
N LYS A 15 -4.75 -67.94 -34.47
CA LYS A 15 -3.94 -69.09 -33.99
C LYS A 15 -2.94 -69.66 -35.00
N ILE A 16 -1.63 -69.45 -34.76
CA ILE A 16 -0.52 -70.35 -35.15
C ILE A 16 0.55 -70.35 -34.01
N PRO A 17 1.23 -71.48 -33.74
CA PRO A 17 1.70 -71.88 -32.42
C PRO A 17 3.19 -71.60 -32.12
N LYS A 18 3.51 -71.66 -30.81
CA LYS A 18 4.83 -71.51 -30.20
C LYS A 18 5.82 -72.61 -30.59
N LYS A 19 7.07 -72.21 -30.86
CA LYS A 19 8.36 -72.77 -30.38
C LYS A 19 9.49 -72.08 -31.16
N LYS A 20 10.68 -71.78 -30.65
CA LYS A 20 11.38 -71.96 -29.37
C LYS A 20 12.65 -71.10 -29.56
N GLY A 21 13.00 -70.21 -28.64
CA GLY A 21 14.25 -69.45 -28.78
C GLY A 21 14.29 -68.17 -27.95
N ASN A 22 14.74 -68.34 -26.71
CA ASN A 22 15.34 -67.37 -25.79
C ASN A 22 14.94 -65.89 -25.92
N ASN A 23 14.09 -65.43 -25.01
CA ASN A 23 14.22 -64.10 -24.38
C ASN A 23 13.46 -64.05 -23.05
N ASN A 24 14.03 -64.69 -22.03
CA ASN A 24 13.60 -64.58 -20.63
C ASN A 24 13.95 -63.23 -19.97
N ILE A 25 14.30 -62.20 -20.76
CA ILE A 25 14.72 -60.88 -20.23
C ILE A 25 13.57 -59.85 -20.24
N VAL A 26 12.46 -60.09 -20.96
CA VAL A 26 11.44 -59.04 -21.15
C VAL A 26 10.20 -59.20 -20.27
N ILE A 27 9.91 -60.39 -19.71
CA ILE A 27 8.59 -60.65 -19.07
C ILE A 27 8.60 -60.53 -17.53
N ILE A 28 9.78 -60.57 -16.87
CA ILE A 28 9.87 -60.12 -15.46
C ILE A 28 9.84 -58.58 -15.38
N ALA A 29 10.24 -57.91 -16.45
CA ALA A 29 10.31 -56.44 -16.49
C ALA A 29 8.91 -55.78 -16.45
N VAL A 30 7.90 -56.33 -17.14
CA VAL A 30 6.61 -55.61 -17.30
C VAL A 30 5.67 -55.77 -16.10
N ALA A 31 5.72 -56.88 -15.36
CA ALA A 31 4.88 -57.07 -14.16
C ALA A 31 5.45 -56.35 -12.91
N ALA A 32 6.78 -56.19 -12.82
CA ALA A 32 7.39 -55.34 -11.81
C ALA A 32 7.10 -53.85 -12.08
N ILE A 33 7.04 -53.42 -13.34
CA ILE A 33 6.78 -52.01 -13.69
C ILE A 33 5.34 -51.57 -13.32
N ILE A 34 4.34 -52.44 -13.39
CA ILE A 34 2.95 -52.06 -13.07
C ILE A 34 2.65 -52.08 -11.56
N LEU A 35 3.31 -52.94 -10.78
CA LEU A 35 3.17 -52.93 -9.31
C LEU A 35 4.14 -51.95 -8.61
N ILE A 36 5.29 -51.63 -9.21
CA ILE A 36 6.13 -50.49 -8.77
C ILE A 36 5.46 -49.17 -9.17
N GLY A 37 4.75 -49.11 -10.31
CA GLY A 37 3.98 -47.94 -10.75
C GLY A 37 2.82 -47.56 -9.81
N ALA A 38 2.22 -48.52 -9.10
CA ALA A 38 1.16 -48.26 -8.12
C ALA A 38 1.68 -48.04 -6.68
N PHE A 39 2.90 -48.48 -6.36
CA PHE A 39 3.51 -48.27 -5.03
C PHE A 39 4.42 -47.03 -4.97
N VAL A 40 5.00 -46.59 -6.09
CA VAL A 40 5.79 -45.33 -6.15
C VAL A 40 4.91 -44.08 -6.12
N PHE A 41 3.62 -44.19 -6.45
CA PHE A 41 2.65 -43.09 -6.26
C PHE A 41 2.29 -42.79 -4.79
N LEU A 42 2.81 -43.56 -3.83
CA LEU A 42 2.60 -43.34 -2.39
C LEU A 42 3.88 -43.06 -1.59
N THR A 43 5.06 -42.99 -2.22
CA THR A 43 6.30 -42.57 -1.53
C THR A 43 7.19 -41.60 -2.31
N SER A 44 6.78 -41.10 -3.48
CA SER A 44 7.32 -39.85 -3.99
C SER A 44 6.71 -38.71 -3.19
N GLY A 45 7.23 -38.49 -1.97
CA GLY A 45 7.19 -37.17 -1.38
C GLY A 45 7.63 -36.21 -2.47
N SER A 46 6.79 -35.24 -2.80
CA SER A 46 7.24 -34.07 -3.55
C SER A 46 8.35 -33.43 -2.73
N GLN A 47 9.59 -33.89 -2.94
CA GLN A 47 10.73 -33.02 -2.78
C GLN A 47 10.49 -31.92 -3.80
N LYS A 48 9.83 -30.84 -3.35
CA LYS A 48 10.06 -29.52 -3.90
C LYS A 48 11.57 -29.38 -3.91
N THR A 49 12.20 -29.52 -5.06
CA THR A 49 13.56 -29.02 -5.26
C THR A 49 13.46 -27.53 -5.01
N GLU A 50 13.86 -27.10 -3.80
CA GLU A 50 13.89 -25.69 -3.47
C GLU A 50 14.75 -24.96 -4.52
N PRO A 51 14.32 -23.78 -5.00
CA PRO A 51 15.10 -23.01 -5.95
C PRO A 51 16.52 -22.80 -5.38
N THR A 52 17.53 -23.42 -5.99
CA THR A 52 18.88 -23.34 -5.45
C THR A 52 19.44 -21.95 -5.71
N GLN A 53 19.61 -21.17 -4.65
CA GLN A 53 20.21 -19.85 -4.70
C GLN A 53 21.65 -19.96 -5.22
N LYS A 54 21.97 -19.24 -6.31
CA LYS A 54 23.27 -19.38 -7.01
C LYS A 54 24.32 -18.39 -6.53
N MET A 55 23.87 -17.26 -5.98
CA MET A 55 24.72 -16.12 -5.64
C MET A 55 24.22 -15.39 -4.39
N THR A 56 25.02 -14.50 -3.82
CA THR A 56 24.52 -13.53 -2.82
C THR A 56 23.86 -12.34 -3.51
N LEU A 57 22.97 -11.61 -2.81
CA LEU A 57 22.35 -10.41 -3.38
C LEU A 57 23.39 -9.34 -3.76
N LYS A 58 24.47 -9.24 -2.97
CA LYS A 58 25.60 -8.35 -3.28
C LYS A 58 26.27 -8.72 -4.60
N ASP A 59 26.47 -10.00 -4.87
CA ASP A 59 27.06 -10.45 -6.13
C ASP A 59 26.11 -10.24 -7.31
N VAL A 60 24.81 -10.49 -7.11
CA VAL A 60 23.77 -10.21 -8.12
C VAL A 60 23.73 -8.72 -8.46
N ARG A 61 23.75 -7.86 -7.45
CA ARG A 61 23.85 -6.40 -7.63
C ARG A 61 25.09 -6.03 -8.42
N ALA A 62 26.27 -6.53 -8.05
CA ALA A 62 27.51 -6.22 -8.75
C ALA A 62 27.50 -6.69 -10.22
N LEU A 63 26.89 -7.84 -10.52
CA LEU A 63 26.71 -8.32 -11.90
C LEU A 63 25.78 -7.42 -12.70
N ILE A 64 24.64 -7.02 -12.12
CA ILE A 64 23.69 -6.12 -12.76
C ILE A 64 24.34 -4.76 -13.01
N ASP A 65 25.03 -4.20 -12.02
CA ASP A 65 25.72 -2.91 -12.14
C ASP A 65 26.78 -2.96 -13.25
N LYS A 66 27.54 -4.06 -13.34
CA LYS A 66 28.54 -4.26 -14.40
C LYS A 66 27.90 -4.39 -15.78
N GLU A 67 26.80 -5.11 -15.90
CA GLU A 67 26.18 -5.37 -17.20
C GLU A 67 25.36 -4.19 -17.71
N TYR A 68 24.48 -3.66 -16.86
CA TYR A 68 23.53 -2.61 -17.22
C TYR A 68 24.08 -1.21 -16.99
N GLY A 69 25.08 -1.02 -16.12
CA GLY A 69 25.82 0.25 -16.05
C GLY A 69 26.65 0.55 -17.30
N ASN A 70 26.98 -0.48 -18.09
CA ASN A 70 27.68 -0.34 -19.37
C ASN A 70 26.76 -0.38 -20.60
N ARG A 71 25.50 -0.82 -20.44
CA ARG A 71 24.52 -1.01 -21.54
C ARG A 71 23.31 -0.07 -21.46
N GLY A 72 22.98 0.42 -20.27
CA GLY A 72 21.85 1.30 -19.99
C GLY A 72 22.28 2.71 -19.62
N GLY A 73 21.36 3.49 -19.03
CA GLY A 73 21.67 4.83 -18.51
C GLY A 73 22.51 4.78 -17.24
N VAL A 74 22.89 5.97 -16.72
CA VAL A 74 23.52 6.07 -15.39
C VAL A 74 22.54 5.53 -14.35
N GLY A 75 22.97 4.51 -13.60
CA GLY A 75 22.15 3.90 -12.57
C GLY A 75 21.69 4.91 -11.53
N THR A 76 20.47 4.75 -11.04
CA THR A 76 19.91 5.59 -9.98
C THR A 76 20.71 5.48 -8.68
N ASN A 77 20.69 6.55 -7.87
CA ASN A 77 21.43 6.57 -6.61
C ASN A 77 20.73 5.70 -5.55
N THR A 78 21.06 4.42 -5.52
CA THR A 78 20.60 3.46 -4.51
C THR A 78 21.75 3.14 -3.54
N PRO A 79 21.47 3.04 -2.22
CA PRO A 79 22.47 2.62 -1.25
C PRO A 79 23.04 1.22 -1.54
N PRO A 80 24.19 0.86 -0.96
CA PRO A 80 24.72 -0.50 -1.00
C PRO A 80 23.72 -1.53 -0.45
N VAL A 81 23.80 -2.76 -0.97
CA VAL A 81 23.00 -3.91 -0.54
C VAL A 81 23.17 -4.17 0.97
N LYS A 82 22.06 -4.51 1.63
CA LYS A 82 21.99 -4.91 3.03
C LYS A 82 21.19 -6.21 3.16
N ASP A 83 21.74 -7.16 3.91
CA ASP A 83 21.10 -8.46 4.15
C ASP A 83 19.86 -8.35 5.07
N ASN A 84 19.78 -7.28 5.88
CA ASN A 84 18.67 -6.97 6.77
C ASN A 84 17.79 -5.81 6.27
N TYR A 85 17.71 -5.65 4.95
CA TYR A 85 16.90 -4.60 4.36
C TYR A 85 15.41 -4.81 4.68
N LEU A 86 14.79 -3.76 5.23
CA LEU A 86 13.34 -3.70 5.40
C LEU A 86 12.73 -3.15 4.12
N PRO A 87 11.98 -3.95 3.36
CA PRO A 87 11.44 -3.50 2.10
C PRO A 87 10.27 -2.54 2.32
N ILE A 88 10.13 -1.60 1.39
CA ILE A 88 9.01 -0.67 1.29
C ILE A 88 7.73 -1.47 1.00
N LEU A 89 7.77 -2.41 0.07
CA LEU A 89 6.69 -3.37 -0.15
C LEU A 89 6.97 -4.71 0.52
N SER A 90 5.98 -5.23 1.23
CA SER A 90 6.09 -6.58 1.82
C SER A 90 6.02 -7.66 0.73
N PRO A 91 6.90 -8.69 0.78
CA PRO A 91 6.81 -9.86 -0.10
C PRO A 91 5.43 -10.51 -0.02
N LYS A 92 4.80 -10.78 -1.18
CA LYS A 92 3.50 -11.46 -1.24
C LYS A 92 3.41 -12.38 -2.44
N ALA A 93 2.58 -13.42 -2.34
CA ALA A 93 2.32 -14.29 -3.49
C ALA A 93 1.73 -13.48 -4.65
N ALA A 94 2.22 -13.73 -5.87
CA ALA A 94 1.69 -13.08 -7.06
C ALA A 94 0.26 -13.54 -7.35
N GLY A 95 -0.69 -12.61 -7.25
CA GLY A 95 -2.10 -12.83 -7.58
C GLY A 95 -2.41 -12.73 -9.09
N LYS A 96 -3.63 -12.30 -9.42
CA LYS A 96 -4.00 -11.97 -10.80
C LYS A 96 -3.19 -10.77 -11.28
N MET A 97 -2.52 -10.90 -12.42
CA MET A 97 -1.70 -9.84 -13.02
C MET A 97 -2.52 -8.96 -13.97
N PRO A 98 -2.20 -7.66 -14.09
CA PRO A 98 -2.76 -6.78 -15.12
C PRO A 98 -2.45 -7.27 -16.54
N ASP A 99 -3.26 -6.85 -17.51
CA ASP A 99 -3.15 -7.29 -18.91
C ASP A 99 -1.78 -6.94 -19.54
N PHE A 100 -1.23 -5.76 -19.22
CA PHE A 100 0.11 -5.36 -19.68
C PHE A 100 1.23 -6.24 -19.12
N ALA A 101 1.03 -6.85 -17.94
CA ALA A 101 2.00 -7.71 -17.28
C ALA A 101 2.00 -9.14 -17.82
N VAL A 102 1.02 -9.54 -18.63
CA VAL A 102 0.90 -10.89 -19.22
C VAL A 102 1.22 -10.93 -20.72
N THR A 103 1.76 -9.85 -21.28
CA THR A 103 2.07 -9.70 -22.72
C THR A 103 3.03 -10.75 -23.26
N ASN A 104 3.97 -11.23 -22.43
CA ASN A 104 4.81 -12.39 -22.73
C ASN A 104 5.31 -13.07 -21.44
N ALA A 105 5.89 -14.26 -21.60
CA ALA A 105 6.34 -15.08 -20.47
C ALA A 105 7.45 -14.43 -19.63
N MET A 106 8.35 -13.65 -20.23
CA MET A 106 9.42 -12.96 -19.49
C MET A 106 8.89 -11.75 -18.72
N THR A 107 8.00 -10.97 -19.33
CA THR A 107 7.31 -9.85 -18.64
C THR A 107 6.49 -10.38 -17.47
N LEU A 108 5.66 -11.41 -17.68
CA LEU A 108 4.90 -12.04 -16.59
C LEU A 108 5.79 -12.53 -15.46
N LYS A 109 6.89 -13.19 -15.82
CA LYS A 109 7.87 -13.68 -14.86
C LYS A 109 8.51 -12.54 -14.05
N ALA A 110 8.83 -11.42 -14.69
CA ALA A 110 9.38 -10.25 -14.04
C ALA A 110 8.38 -9.60 -13.07
N TYR A 111 7.12 -9.40 -13.47
CA TYR A 111 6.08 -8.84 -12.60
C TYR A 111 5.77 -9.74 -11.40
N LYS A 112 5.73 -11.07 -11.61
CA LYS A 112 5.62 -12.03 -10.51
C LYS A 112 6.77 -11.88 -9.53
N TYR A 113 8.00 -11.86 -10.04
CA TYR A 113 9.18 -11.70 -9.19
C TYR A 113 9.20 -10.35 -8.46
N ALA A 114 8.80 -9.26 -9.10
CA ALA A 114 8.69 -7.95 -8.45
C ALA A 114 7.63 -7.92 -7.33
N THR A 115 6.57 -8.73 -7.47
CA THR A 115 5.51 -8.88 -6.45
C THR A 115 5.95 -9.78 -5.30
N GLU A 116 6.61 -10.89 -5.63
CA GLU A 116 7.04 -11.93 -4.68
C GLU A 116 8.30 -11.55 -3.94
N HIS A 117 9.19 -10.77 -4.56
CA HIS A 117 10.50 -10.39 -4.05
C HIS A 117 10.82 -8.88 -4.19
N PRO A 118 9.94 -7.96 -3.74
CA PRO A 118 10.20 -6.53 -3.79
C PRO A 118 11.48 -6.14 -3.02
N GLU A 119 11.82 -6.84 -1.95
CA GLU A 119 13.01 -6.64 -1.11
C GLU A 119 14.34 -6.83 -1.86
N VAL A 120 14.30 -7.61 -2.95
CA VAL A 120 15.44 -7.78 -3.85
C VAL A 120 15.52 -6.61 -4.83
N LEU A 121 14.41 -6.27 -5.48
CA LEU A 121 14.40 -5.26 -6.53
C LEU A 121 14.51 -3.82 -5.99
N GLU A 122 14.16 -3.58 -4.74
CA GLU A 122 14.39 -2.32 -4.00
C GLU A 122 15.86 -2.09 -3.64
N GLN A 123 16.71 -3.09 -3.85
CA GLN A 123 18.16 -2.98 -3.65
C GLN A 123 18.94 -2.97 -4.96
N ILE A 124 18.25 -2.78 -6.09
CA ILE A 124 18.86 -2.73 -7.42
C ILE A 124 18.50 -1.39 -8.08
N PRO A 125 19.47 -0.65 -8.67
CA PRO A 125 19.22 0.62 -9.34
C PRO A 125 18.44 0.39 -10.62
N CYS A 126 17.62 1.37 -10.96
CA CYS A 126 17.08 1.42 -12.29
C CYS A 126 18.16 1.87 -13.28
N TYR A 127 18.33 1.09 -14.36
CA TYR A 127 19.28 1.36 -15.45
C TYR A 127 18.59 1.64 -16.80
N CYS A 128 17.25 1.80 -16.81
CA CYS A 128 16.48 1.93 -18.06
C CYS A 128 16.83 3.18 -18.88
N GLY A 129 17.48 4.18 -18.28
CA GLY A 129 17.93 5.38 -18.98
C GLY A 129 16.85 6.44 -19.22
N CYS A 130 15.69 6.35 -18.57
CA CYS A 130 14.62 7.34 -18.66
C CYS A 130 14.93 8.69 -17.97
N GLY A 131 16.09 8.82 -17.30
CA GLY A 131 16.50 10.07 -16.65
C GLY A 131 15.68 10.39 -15.40
N GLN A 132 15.27 11.67 -15.26
CA GLN A 132 14.41 12.16 -14.17
C GLN A 132 12.91 12.01 -14.47
N HIS A 133 12.53 11.18 -15.44
CA HIS A 133 11.13 11.01 -15.82
C HIS A 133 10.55 9.75 -15.17
N GLY A 134 9.42 9.91 -14.50
CA GLY A 134 8.58 8.84 -13.96
C GLY A 134 7.51 8.33 -14.91
N SER A 135 6.77 7.32 -14.46
CA SER A 135 5.55 6.84 -15.12
C SER A 135 4.34 7.68 -14.69
N VAL A 136 3.16 7.39 -15.25
CA VAL A 136 1.89 7.93 -14.76
C VAL A 136 1.65 7.47 -13.31
N THR A 137 1.96 6.22 -13.00
CA THR A 137 1.81 5.62 -11.66
C THR A 137 2.69 6.31 -10.62
N SER A 138 3.87 6.79 -11.00
CA SER A 138 4.74 7.58 -10.13
C SER A 138 4.44 9.09 -10.14
N ASN A 139 3.37 9.54 -10.78
CA ASN A 139 3.06 10.96 -11.00
C ASN A 139 4.20 11.73 -11.70
N GLY A 140 4.97 11.06 -12.55
CA GLY A 140 6.12 11.64 -13.24
C GLY A 140 7.40 11.71 -12.40
N GLU A 141 7.38 11.23 -11.15
CA GLU A 141 8.57 11.21 -10.29
C GLU A 141 9.58 10.14 -10.71
N PRO A 142 10.89 10.43 -10.67
CA PRO A 142 11.93 9.49 -11.06
C PRO A 142 11.88 8.19 -10.26
N HIS A 143 11.95 7.06 -10.97
CA HIS A 143 12.09 5.76 -10.33
C HIS A 143 13.46 5.64 -9.68
N LYS A 144 13.50 5.19 -8.42
CA LYS A 144 14.73 5.03 -7.66
C LYS A 144 15.23 3.59 -7.73
N PHE A 145 14.33 2.61 -7.69
CA PHE A 145 14.64 1.20 -7.72
C PHE A 145 14.09 0.53 -8.96
N VAL A 146 14.63 -0.63 -9.34
CA VAL A 146 14.05 -1.43 -10.43
C VAL A 146 12.61 -1.80 -10.13
N ARG A 147 12.29 -2.06 -8.86
CA ARG A 147 10.93 -2.37 -8.41
C ARG A 147 9.92 -1.31 -8.84
N ASP A 148 10.27 -0.02 -8.78
CA ASP A 148 9.37 1.10 -9.07
C ASP A 148 8.82 1.05 -10.50
N CYS A 149 9.56 0.43 -11.44
CA CYS A 149 9.10 0.23 -12.81
C CYS A 149 7.96 -0.80 -12.94
N PHE A 150 7.77 -1.64 -11.92
CA PHE A 150 6.76 -2.70 -11.91
C PHE A 150 5.62 -2.40 -10.95
N ILE A 151 5.94 -1.87 -9.77
CA ILE A 151 5.01 -1.65 -8.67
C ILE A 151 5.46 -0.43 -7.87
N SER A 152 4.56 0.51 -7.65
CA SER A 152 4.78 1.70 -6.81
C SER A 152 4.80 1.36 -5.32
N ASN A 153 5.17 2.33 -4.48
CA ASN A 153 5.26 2.16 -3.02
C ASN A 153 3.95 1.72 -2.34
N ASP A 154 2.81 2.05 -2.93
CA ASP A 154 1.46 1.70 -2.48
C ASP A 154 0.93 0.37 -3.07
N GLY A 155 1.75 -0.33 -3.87
CA GLY A 155 1.41 -1.64 -4.42
C GLY A 155 0.62 -1.61 -5.72
N VAL A 156 0.43 -0.43 -6.34
CA VAL A 156 -0.19 -0.29 -7.66
C VAL A 156 0.78 -0.76 -8.75
N TYR A 157 0.30 -1.61 -9.65
CA TYR A 157 1.10 -2.08 -10.78
C TYR A 157 1.32 -0.98 -11.80
N ASP A 158 2.57 -0.82 -12.20
CA ASP A 158 3.02 0.14 -13.20
C ASP A 158 3.23 -0.59 -14.53
N ASP A 159 2.70 -0.07 -15.64
CA ASP A 159 2.86 -0.68 -16.96
C ASP A 159 4.23 -0.39 -17.60
N HIS A 160 5.01 0.52 -17.03
CA HIS A 160 6.28 0.98 -17.57
C HIS A 160 7.27 -0.18 -17.82
N ALA A 161 7.44 -1.11 -16.87
CA ALA A 161 8.33 -2.25 -17.07
C ALA A 161 7.88 -3.18 -18.20
N SER A 162 6.58 -3.23 -18.53
CA SER A 162 6.09 -4.08 -19.62
C SER A 162 6.65 -3.70 -21.00
N TYR A 163 7.10 -2.45 -21.16
CA TYR A 163 7.69 -1.91 -22.37
C TYR A 163 9.22 -1.71 -22.27
N CYS A 164 9.86 -2.19 -21.20
CA CYS A 164 11.28 -1.95 -20.94
C CYS A 164 12.08 -3.25 -20.76
N ASP A 165 12.81 -3.63 -21.81
CA ASP A 165 13.68 -4.83 -21.81
C ASP A 165 14.77 -4.77 -20.74
N VAL A 166 15.22 -3.57 -20.36
CA VAL A 166 16.19 -3.38 -19.27
C VAL A 166 15.59 -3.77 -17.93
N CYS A 167 14.41 -3.24 -17.60
CA CYS A 167 13.72 -3.55 -16.34
C CYS A 167 13.37 -5.04 -16.24
N VAL A 168 12.77 -5.60 -17.29
CA VAL A 168 12.43 -7.03 -17.38
C VAL A 168 13.68 -7.90 -17.30
N GLY A 169 14.74 -7.52 -18.00
CA GLY A 169 16.02 -8.22 -17.99
C GLY A 169 16.67 -8.24 -16.61
N ILE A 170 16.67 -7.11 -15.90
CA ILE A 170 17.20 -7.04 -14.54
C ILE A 170 16.39 -7.92 -13.59
N ALA A 171 15.07 -7.81 -13.59
CA ALA A 171 14.20 -8.57 -12.70
C ALA A 171 14.31 -10.09 -12.93
N THR A 172 14.26 -10.53 -14.18
CA THR A 172 14.40 -11.97 -14.52
C THR A 172 15.79 -12.51 -14.21
N LYS A 173 16.83 -11.69 -14.33
CA LYS A 173 18.20 -12.07 -13.96
C LYS A 173 18.38 -12.16 -12.45
N ALA A 174 17.86 -11.20 -11.71
CA ALA A 174 17.83 -11.23 -10.24
C ALA A 174 17.15 -12.52 -9.76
N GLN A 175 15.96 -12.83 -10.31
CA GLN A 175 15.28 -14.09 -10.04
C GLN A 175 16.13 -15.32 -10.40
N SER A 176 16.86 -15.31 -11.51
CA SER A 176 17.64 -16.49 -11.94
C SER A 176 18.81 -16.82 -11.01
N TYR A 177 19.39 -15.80 -10.35
CA TYR A 177 20.56 -15.93 -9.48
C TYR A 177 20.20 -15.95 -7.99
N PHE A 178 19.09 -15.31 -7.62
CA PHE A 178 18.61 -15.14 -6.25
C PHE A 178 17.10 -15.43 -6.12
N PRO A 179 16.63 -16.61 -6.57
CA PRO A 179 15.19 -16.92 -6.69
C PRO A 179 14.43 -16.99 -5.37
N THR A 180 15.12 -17.16 -4.26
CA THR A 180 14.55 -17.35 -2.92
C THR A 180 14.25 -16.02 -2.21
N GLY A 181 14.77 -14.91 -2.73
CA GLY A 181 14.72 -13.63 -2.02
C GLY A 181 15.57 -13.62 -0.76
N ILE A 182 15.46 -12.54 -0.01
CA ILE A 182 16.14 -12.45 1.29
C ILE A 182 15.42 -13.40 2.26
N PRO A 183 16.13 -14.33 2.94
CA PRO A 183 15.50 -15.26 3.85
C PRO A 183 14.58 -14.58 4.85
N VAL A 184 13.33 -15.03 4.85
CA VAL A 184 12.22 -14.53 5.68
C VAL A 184 12.48 -14.76 7.19
N THR A 185 13.61 -15.38 7.56
CA THR A 185 14.05 -15.56 8.96
C THR A 185 14.36 -14.26 9.71
N GLY A 186 14.49 -13.13 9.00
CA GLY A 186 14.52 -11.77 9.58
C GLY A 186 13.36 -10.86 9.16
N LEU A 187 12.52 -11.31 8.23
CA LEU A 187 11.29 -10.66 7.82
C LEU A 187 10.17 -11.50 8.37
N SER A 188 9.76 -11.26 9.62
CA SER A 188 8.53 -11.90 10.09
C SER A 188 7.47 -11.65 9.02
N ALA A 189 6.93 -12.73 8.44
CA ALA A 189 5.57 -12.71 7.90
C ALA A 189 4.77 -11.87 8.88
N VAL A 190 4.02 -10.87 8.40
CA VAL A 190 3.25 -9.96 9.25
C VAL A 190 2.38 -10.81 10.16
N THR A 191 2.96 -11.15 11.31
CA THR A 191 2.26 -11.38 12.53
C THR A 191 1.64 -10.01 12.73
N PRO A 192 0.30 -9.88 12.87
CA PRO A 192 -0.27 -8.59 13.22
C PRO A 192 0.61 -8.04 14.32
N ALA A 193 1.17 -6.84 14.08
CA ALA A 193 2.08 -6.22 15.04
C ALA A 193 1.44 -6.42 16.42
N PRO A 194 2.17 -6.98 17.42
CA PRO A 194 1.55 -7.25 18.71
C PRO A 194 0.81 -5.98 19.11
N SER A 195 -0.52 -6.10 19.22
CA SER A 195 -1.38 -4.95 19.44
C SER A 195 -0.86 -4.28 20.70
N THR A 196 -0.18 -3.14 20.52
CA THR A 196 0.31 -2.40 21.66
C THR A 196 -0.92 -1.95 22.41
N ASP A 197 -1.05 -2.33 23.66
CA ASP A 197 -2.15 -1.85 24.48
C ASP A 197 -2.02 -0.34 24.65
N LEU A 198 -2.80 0.42 23.88
CA LEU A 198 -2.90 1.88 23.95
C LEU A 198 -4.03 2.32 24.90
N SER A 199 -4.68 1.38 25.60
CA SER A 199 -5.83 1.69 26.45
C SER A 199 -5.49 2.71 27.54
N THR A 200 -4.26 2.62 28.08
CA THR A 200 -3.75 3.49 29.15
C THR A 200 -3.36 4.90 28.67
N LEU A 201 -3.25 5.13 27.36
CA LEU A 201 -2.89 6.43 26.79
C LEU A 201 -4.14 7.23 26.43
N SER A 202 -4.12 8.54 26.66
CA SER A 202 -5.22 9.46 26.34
C SER A 202 -4.76 10.62 25.46
N LEU A 203 -5.56 10.96 24.45
CA LEU A 203 -5.46 12.25 23.77
C LEU A 203 -5.94 13.36 24.71
N PRO A 204 -5.28 14.53 24.73
CA PRO A 204 -5.73 15.69 25.49
C PRO A 204 -7.02 16.24 24.86
N ASP A 205 -7.87 16.87 25.66
CA ASP A 205 -9.19 17.34 25.22
C ASP A 205 -9.14 18.29 24.02
N ASN A 206 -8.06 19.05 23.88
CA ASN A 206 -7.83 20.00 22.80
C ASN A 206 -7.13 19.40 21.58
N PHE A 207 -7.06 18.07 21.44
CA PHE A 207 -6.50 17.40 20.27
C PHE A 207 -7.14 16.01 20.04
N LYS A 208 -8.47 15.98 19.94
CA LYS A 208 -9.25 14.74 19.75
C LYS A 208 -9.85 14.61 18.36
N SER A 209 -9.84 15.70 17.60
CA SER A 209 -10.54 15.78 16.33
C SER A 209 -9.84 16.69 15.32
N ILE A 210 -10.25 16.59 14.06
CA ILE A 210 -9.79 17.48 12.99
C ILE A 210 -10.08 18.96 13.29
N ALA A 211 -11.19 19.25 13.98
CA ALA A 211 -11.53 20.62 14.36
C ALA A 211 -10.49 21.23 15.31
N ASP A 212 -9.90 20.42 16.19
CA ASP A 212 -8.91 20.89 17.15
C ASP A 212 -7.60 21.25 16.46
N GLY A 213 -7.14 20.42 15.52
CA GLY A 213 -5.99 20.74 14.68
C GLY A 213 -6.23 21.97 13.80
N LEU A 214 -7.43 22.11 13.23
CA LEU A 214 -7.81 23.27 12.42
C LEU A 214 -7.84 24.58 13.23
N LYS A 215 -8.22 24.54 14.51
CA LYS A 215 -8.15 25.70 15.42
C LYS A 215 -6.71 26.09 15.77
N LEU A 216 -5.76 25.15 15.66
CA LEU A 216 -4.33 25.40 15.83
C LEU A 216 -3.63 25.72 14.50
N THR A 217 -4.34 25.71 13.39
CA THR A 217 -3.80 25.96 12.05
C THR A 217 -4.19 27.35 11.59
N PRO A 218 -3.24 28.21 11.19
CA PRO A 218 -3.54 29.50 10.58
C PRO A 218 -4.52 29.39 9.41
N ALA A 219 -5.27 30.45 9.14
CA ALA A 219 -6.17 30.48 7.99
C ALA A 219 -5.42 30.22 6.67
N GLY A 220 -6.05 29.48 5.76
CA GLY A 220 -5.52 29.22 4.41
C GLY A 220 -5.09 27.77 4.12
N ALA A 221 -5.33 26.82 5.03
CA ALA A 221 -5.08 25.41 4.75
C ALA A 221 -6.04 24.90 3.67
N ASN A 222 -5.50 24.37 2.57
CA ASN A 222 -6.29 23.82 1.45
C ASN A 222 -6.70 22.37 1.68
N ARG A 223 -6.03 21.68 2.60
CA ARG A 223 -6.28 20.30 2.98
C ARG A 223 -5.84 20.10 4.42
N ALA A 224 -6.60 19.36 5.19
CA ALA A 224 -6.15 18.88 6.49
C ALA A 224 -6.72 17.51 6.78
N TYR A 225 -5.97 16.66 7.46
CA TYR A 225 -6.45 15.37 7.93
C TYR A 225 -6.06 15.12 9.38
N PHE A 226 -6.87 14.30 10.05
CA PHE A 226 -6.67 13.86 11.41
C PHE A 226 -6.81 12.35 11.49
N VAL A 227 -5.97 11.72 12.32
CA VAL A 227 -5.95 10.29 12.57
C VAL A 227 -5.87 10.06 14.07
N ASN A 228 -6.86 9.36 14.62
CA ASN A 228 -6.85 8.81 15.96
C ASN A 228 -6.41 7.35 15.90
N THR A 229 -5.10 7.13 16.03
CA THR A 229 -4.52 5.78 15.84
C THR A 229 -4.94 4.83 16.94
N LYS A 230 -5.35 5.33 18.12
CA LYS A 230 -5.92 4.52 19.21
C LYS A 230 -7.26 3.88 18.80
N MET A 231 -8.11 4.60 18.06
CA MET A 231 -9.38 4.06 17.57
C MET A 231 -9.18 3.03 16.47
N ILE A 232 -8.10 3.17 15.71
CA ILE A 232 -7.79 2.33 14.56
C ILE A 232 -7.04 1.05 14.97
N ALA A 233 -6.25 1.10 16.05
CA ALA A 233 -5.44 -0.03 16.51
C ALA A 233 -6.29 -1.29 16.75
N GLY A 234 -5.85 -2.43 16.20
CA GLY A 234 -6.55 -3.70 16.28
C GLY A 234 -7.78 -3.84 15.36
N THR A 235 -8.08 -2.83 14.54
CA THR A 235 -9.17 -2.87 13.54
C THR A 235 -8.64 -3.16 12.14
N GLU A 236 -9.53 -3.51 11.20
CA GLU A 236 -9.17 -3.66 9.78
C GLU A 236 -8.56 -2.40 9.15
N MET A 237 -8.84 -1.22 9.72
CA MET A 237 -8.30 0.06 9.28
C MET A 237 -6.82 0.24 9.66
N GLU A 238 -6.29 -0.53 10.62
CA GLU A 238 -4.90 -0.39 11.11
C GLU A 238 -3.89 -0.56 10.00
N ALA A 239 -4.01 -1.66 9.24
CA ALA A 239 -3.06 -1.94 8.17
C ALA A 239 -3.17 -0.92 7.03
N GLN A 240 -4.35 -0.33 6.77
CA GLN A 240 -4.58 0.52 5.60
C GLN A 240 -4.30 2.01 5.86
N ILE A 241 -4.67 2.51 7.04
CA ILE A 241 -4.47 3.93 7.38
C ILE A 241 -3.10 4.15 8.01
N LEU A 242 -2.56 3.16 8.73
CA LEU A 242 -1.24 3.28 9.38
C LEU A 242 -0.10 2.70 8.55
N GLN A 243 -0.33 2.34 7.28
CA GLN A 243 0.58 1.65 6.34
C GLN A 243 1.90 2.43 6.11
N GLY A 244 2.78 2.45 7.11
CA GLY A 244 4.05 3.17 7.13
C GLY A 244 4.04 4.58 7.74
N GLN A 245 2.88 5.18 8.02
CA GLN A 245 2.81 6.56 8.55
C GLN A 245 3.03 6.66 10.06
N VAL A 246 2.73 5.59 10.82
CA VAL A 246 3.03 5.51 12.25
C VAL A 246 4.01 4.36 12.43
N GLN A 247 5.30 4.65 12.27
CA GLN A 247 6.35 3.67 12.50
C GLN A 247 6.21 3.03 13.89
N GLN A 248 6.61 1.76 14.03
CA GLN A 248 6.57 1.03 15.31
C GLN A 248 7.30 1.76 16.44
N ILE A 249 8.23 2.64 16.07
CA ILE A 249 8.81 3.69 16.89
C ILE A 249 8.76 4.93 15.98
N GLY A 250 7.81 5.85 16.22
CA GLY A 250 7.69 7.08 15.43
C GLY A 250 8.98 7.90 15.46
N PHE A 251 9.04 8.97 14.66
CA PHE A 251 10.18 9.90 14.59
C PHE A 251 10.74 10.35 15.96
N TYR A 252 9.91 10.29 16.99
CA TYR A 252 10.16 10.73 18.36
C TYR A 252 10.60 9.62 19.33
N GLY A 253 10.82 8.40 18.86
CA GLY A 253 11.12 7.28 19.76
C GLY A 253 9.89 6.69 20.46
N LYS A 254 8.68 7.12 20.05
CA LYS A 254 7.38 6.73 20.65
C LYS A 254 6.32 6.54 19.58
N LYS A 255 5.30 5.74 19.90
CA LYS A 255 4.12 5.55 19.03
C LYS A 255 3.26 6.82 19.07
N ILE A 256 2.83 7.27 17.89
CA ILE A 256 1.91 8.41 17.75
C ILE A 256 0.49 7.88 17.97
N ILE A 257 -0.25 8.48 18.91
CA ILE A 257 -1.64 8.13 19.22
C ILE A 257 -2.65 9.05 18.53
N GLY A 258 -2.22 10.24 18.13
CA GLY A 258 -3.00 11.23 17.39
C GLY A 258 -2.11 11.97 16.41
N MET A 259 -2.56 12.09 15.17
CA MET A 259 -1.82 12.74 14.09
C MET A 259 -2.75 13.72 13.39
N TYR A 260 -2.28 14.95 13.21
CA TYR A 260 -2.93 15.95 12.39
C TYR A 260 -1.92 16.50 11.42
N SER A 261 -2.34 16.75 10.19
CA SER A 261 -1.52 17.42 9.19
C SER A 261 -2.40 18.37 8.40
N ALA A 262 -1.85 19.54 8.07
CA ALA A 262 -2.50 20.53 7.22
C ALA A 262 -1.53 21.04 6.17
N ASP A 263 -2.00 21.06 4.94
CA ASP A 263 -1.30 21.58 3.77
C ASP A 263 -1.88 22.95 3.41
N PHE A 264 -1.01 23.89 3.07
CA PHE A 264 -1.35 25.20 2.50
C PHE A 264 -1.03 25.22 1.00
N SER A 265 0.01 24.49 0.60
CA SER A 265 0.45 24.27 -0.77
C SER A 265 1.29 22.98 -0.83
N PRO A 266 1.65 22.48 -2.03
CA PRO A 266 2.50 21.28 -2.14
C PRO A 266 3.83 21.35 -1.36
N ASN A 267 4.32 22.56 -1.07
CA ASN A 267 5.58 22.81 -0.37
C ASN A 267 5.40 23.56 0.95
N SER A 268 4.19 23.65 1.51
CA SER A 268 3.95 24.31 2.79
C SER A 268 2.91 23.54 3.59
N TRP A 269 3.35 22.96 4.71
CA TRP A 269 2.51 22.15 5.58
C TRP A 269 2.91 22.31 7.05
N VAL A 270 2.09 21.74 7.93
CA VAL A 270 2.36 21.56 9.35
C VAL A 270 1.74 20.27 9.86
N GLU A 271 2.44 19.60 10.77
CA GLU A 271 2.05 18.36 11.42
C GLU A 271 2.04 18.55 12.94
N LEU A 272 1.00 18.00 13.57
CA LEU A 272 0.85 17.95 15.01
C LEU A 272 0.75 16.48 15.41
N HIS A 273 1.66 16.05 16.28
CA HIS A 273 1.76 14.65 16.70
C HIS A 273 1.60 14.52 18.21
N ASP A 274 0.70 13.65 18.63
CA ASP A 274 0.50 13.29 20.03
C ASP A 274 1.10 11.91 20.30
N LEU A 275 1.93 11.82 21.34
CA LEU A 275 2.63 10.60 21.75
C LEU A 275 1.98 9.93 22.98
N GLY A 276 0.86 10.47 23.47
CA GLY A 276 0.22 10.06 24.72
C GLY A 276 0.96 10.56 25.95
N TYR A 277 0.39 10.30 27.12
CA TYR A 277 1.04 10.57 28.41
C TYR A 277 1.51 9.29 29.04
N ASP A 278 2.81 9.22 29.31
CA ASP A 278 3.35 8.29 30.27
C ASP A 278 3.96 9.06 31.43
N SER A 279 3.14 9.28 32.46
CA SER A 279 3.52 9.93 33.73
C SER A 279 4.75 9.32 34.43
N LYS A 280 5.22 8.14 34.00
CA LYS A 280 6.33 7.41 34.63
C LYS A 280 7.64 7.46 33.81
N ASN A 281 7.57 7.62 32.49
CA ASN A 281 8.72 7.37 31.60
C ASN A 281 9.06 8.52 30.63
N ASP A 282 8.29 9.62 30.58
CA ASP A 282 8.50 10.72 29.64
C ASP A 282 9.59 11.71 30.10
N ALA A 283 10.87 11.35 29.96
CA ALA A 283 11.99 12.22 30.38
C ALA A 283 12.79 12.88 29.24
N SER A 284 12.69 12.44 27.98
CA SER A 284 13.31 13.17 26.85
C SER A 284 12.82 12.69 25.49
N ILE A 285 12.39 13.62 24.63
CA ILE A 285 12.10 13.35 23.22
C ILE A 285 13.28 13.87 22.40
N LYS A 286 13.90 13.00 21.59
CA LYS A 286 14.93 13.40 20.62
C LYS A 286 14.26 13.63 19.27
N ALA A 287 14.33 14.85 18.75
CA ALA A 287 13.80 15.20 17.42
C ALA A 287 14.95 15.41 16.42
N LYS A 288 14.79 14.92 15.18
CA LYS A 288 15.74 15.14 14.09
C LYS A 288 15.38 16.44 13.36
N ILE A 289 16.28 17.41 13.30
CA ILE A 289 15.99 18.69 12.63
C ILE A 289 16.43 18.62 11.16
N GLN A 290 15.57 19.05 10.24
CA GLN A 290 15.89 19.23 8.83
C GLN A 290 16.10 20.73 8.53
N PRO A 291 16.86 21.10 7.49
CA PRO A 291 16.98 22.51 7.08
C PRO A 291 15.60 23.14 6.85
N GLU A 292 15.42 24.40 7.29
CA GLU A 292 14.18 25.20 7.18
C GLU A 292 12.95 24.70 7.98
N MET A 293 13.05 23.52 8.59
CA MET A 293 12.00 22.91 9.41
C MET A 293 12.25 23.15 10.89
N LYS A 294 11.17 23.38 11.64
CA LYS A 294 11.21 23.52 13.10
C LYS A 294 10.51 22.34 13.76
N ASN A 295 11.16 21.77 14.77
CA ASN A 295 10.56 20.84 15.72
C ASN A 295 10.37 21.58 17.04
N ILE A 296 9.13 21.83 17.46
CA ILE A 296 8.85 22.40 18.77
C ILE A 296 8.39 21.27 19.68
N VAL A 297 9.25 20.90 20.63
CA VAL A 297 8.94 19.93 21.68
C VAL A 297 8.24 20.68 22.81
N ILE A 298 6.91 20.75 22.71
CA ILE A 298 6.02 21.08 23.82
C ILE A 298 5.37 19.81 24.32
N THR A 299 4.88 19.83 25.56
CA THR A 299 4.40 18.60 26.22
C THR A 299 3.31 17.90 25.43
N ARG A 300 2.38 18.62 24.75
CA ARG A 300 1.43 18.13 23.72
C ARG A 300 0.74 19.27 22.93
N PRO A 301 0.49 19.14 21.63
CA PRO A 301 1.08 18.17 20.69
C PRO A 301 2.49 18.59 20.28
N LEU A 302 3.30 17.66 19.81
CA LEU A 302 4.57 18.01 19.18
C LEU A 302 4.30 18.65 17.82
N ILE A 303 4.90 19.81 17.58
CA ILE A 303 4.74 20.57 16.33
C ILE A 303 5.93 20.31 15.41
N TYR A 304 5.65 19.88 14.18
CA TYR A 304 6.64 19.71 13.12
C TYR A 304 6.16 20.38 11.83
N GLY A 305 7.00 21.19 11.19
CA GLY A 305 6.62 21.87 9.96
C GLY A 305 7.60 22.95 9.57
N HIS A 306 7.28 23.67 8.51
CA HIS A 306 8.04 24.87 8.14
C HIS A 306 8.01 25.89 9.29
N SER A 307 9.14 26.56 9.49
CA SER A 307 9.38 27.41 10.67
C SER A 307 8.24 28.42 10.94
N GLN A 308 7.74 29.09 9.89
CA GLN A 308 6.65 30.05 10.01
C GLN A 308 5.33 29.41 10.48
N ASN A 309 4.99 28.24 9.96
CA ASN A 309 3.77 27.53 10.33
C ASN A 309 3.87 27.03 11.78
N ALA A 310 5.02 26.46 12.16
CA ALA A 310 5.26 26.00 13.52
C ALA A 310 5.19 27.15 14.55
N ASP A 311 5.72 28.33 14.21
CA ASP A 311 5.62 29.51 15.08
C ASP A 311 4.19 30.02 15.21
N ASN A 312 3.40 29.96 14.14
CA ASN A 312 2.00 30.35 14.20
C ASN A 312 1.16 29.39 15.05
N VAL A 313 1.41 28.08 14.95
CA VAL A 313 0.80 27.09 15.86
C VAL A 313 1.15 27.42 17.31
N ALA A 314 2.43 27.67 17.61
CA ALA A 314 2.86 28.01 18.97
C ALA A 314 2.18 29.28 19.51
N LYS A 315 1.97 30.29 18.66
CA LYS A 315 1.20 31.49 19.01
C LYS A 315 -0.26 31.17 19.32
N LEU A 316 -0.92 30.39 18.46
CA LEU A 316 -2.31 29.95 18.67
C LEU A 316 -2.49 29.10 19.92
N MET A 317 -1.49 28.29 20.28
CA MET A 317 -1.51 27.52 21.52
C MET A 317 -1.39 28.39 22.77
N ASN A 318 -0.66 29.51 22.70
CA ASN A 318 -0.51 30.45 23.81
C ASN A 318 -1.69 31.42 23.91
N ASP A 319 -2.20 31.87 22.77
CA ASP A 319 -3.36 32.75 22.65
C ASP A 319 -4.21 32.30 21.45
N PRO A 320 -5.32 31.58 21.71
CA PRO A 320 -6.22 31.09 20.65
C PRO A 320 -6.86 32.19 19.80
N ASN A 321 -6.87 33.44 20.27
CA ASN A 321 -7.43 34.58 19.54
C ASN A 321 -6.35 35.40 18.82
N SER A 322 -5.08 34.98 18.87
CA SER A 322 -3.95 35.72 18.29
C SER A 322 -4.03 35.85 16.76
N MET A 323 -4.76 34.98 16.07
CA MET A 323 -4.99 35.05 14.62
C MET A 323 -6.20 34.23 14.18
N ASN A 324 -6.67 34.48 12.95
CA ASN A 324 -7.70 33.66 12.31
C ASN A 324 -7.16 32.27 11.98
N THR A 325 -8.02 31.27 12.11
CA THR A 325 -7.68 29.85 11.95
C THR A 325 -8.40 29.25 10.76
N SER A 326 -7.91 28.12 10.25
CA SER A 326 -8.56 27.39 9.16
C SER A 326 -9.86 26.70 9.60
N TYR A 327 -10.16 26.63 10.91
CA TYR A 327 -11.41 26.08 11.41
C TYR A 327 -12.65 26.80 10.86
N SER A 328 -12.64 28.13 10.78
CA SER A 328 -13.80 28.92 10.34
C SER A 328 -14.22 28.58 8.90
N MET A 329 -13.25 28.29 8.03
CA MET A 329 -13.46 27.90 6.64
C MET A 329 -14.24 26.58 6.53
N TYR A 330 -13.83 25.57 7.29
CA TYR A 330 -14.44 24.23 7.22
C TYR A 330 -15.62 24.03 8.18
N LYS A 331 -15.87 24.99 9.09
CA LYS A 331 -16.94 24.91 10.08
C LYS A 331 -18.30 24.50 9.49
N PRO A 332 -18.76 25.01 8.34
CA PRO A 332 -20.05 24.61 7.77
C PRO A 332 -20.16 23.10 7.48
N LEU A 333 -19.07 22.46 7.04
CA LEU A 333 -19.03 21.01 6.83
C LEU A 333 -19.01 20.27 8.17
N LEU A 334 -18.19 20.74 9.11
CA LEU A 334 -18.00 20.12 10.42
C LEU A 334 -19.27 20.18 11.28
N ASP A 335 -20.08 21.23 11.17
CA ASP A 335 -21.30 21.39 11.97
C ASP A 335 -22.38 20.32 11.66
N VAL A 336 -22.28 19.61 10.53
CA VAL A 336 -23.32 18.66 10.07
C VAL A 336 -22.89 17.18 10.10
N VAL A 337 -21.66 16.92 10.56
CA VAL A 337 -21.05 15.56 10.65
C VAL A 337 -20.51 15.28 12.05
N ASP A 338 -20.34 14.00 12.38
CA ASP A 338 -19.74 13.59 13.66
C ASP A 338 -18.20 13.49 13.57
N TYR A 339 -17.56 14.64 13.41
CA TYR A 339 -16.10 14.71 13.32
C TYR A 339 -15.38 14.42 14.64
N GLN A 340 -16.09 14.45 15.77
CA GLN A 340 -15.50 14.27 17.10
C GLN A 340 -15.22 12.80 17.40
N ASN A 341 -16.02 11.90 16.84
CA ASN A 341 -15.85 10.44 16.99
C ASN A 341 -15.21 9.79 15.75
N SER A 342 -14.66 10.59 14.84
CA SER A 342 -14.00 10.07 13.64
C SER A 342 -12.62 9.51 13.95
N ALA A 343 -12.34 8.28 13.48
CA ALA A 343 -11.01 7.68 13.61
C ALA A 343 -10.03 8.24 12.57
N TYR A 344 -10.53 8.52 11.37
CA TYR A 344 -9.87 9.31 10.34
C TYR A 344 -10.83 10.40 9.88
N ALA A 345 -10.33 11.61 9.69
CA ALA A 345 -11.08 12.70 9.08
C ALA A 345 -10.19 13.48 8.11
N LEU A 346 -10.76 13.96 7.02
CA LEU A 346 -10.12 14.76 5.98
C LEU A 346 -11.06 15.90 5.61
N VAL A 347 -10.53 17.11 5.53
CA VAL A 347 -11.16 18.23 4.81
C VAL A 347 -10.25 18.64 3.66
N ILE A 348 -10.83 19.03 2.54
CA ILE A 348 -10.09 19.47 1.36
C ILE A 348 -10.89 20.49 0.56
N MET A 349 -10.20 21.51 0.05
CA MET A 349 -10.72 22.39 -0.98
C MET A 349 -10.55 21.70 -2.35
N GLU A 350 -11.66 21.35 -2.97
CA GLU A 350 -11.66 20.72 -4.28
C GLU A 350 -12.89 21.21 -5.05
N MET A 351 -12.62 22.05 -6.06
CA MET A 351 -13.67 22.66 -6.87
C MET A 351 -14.23 21.63 -7.86
N THR A 352 -15.53 21.38 -7.75
CA THR A 352 -16.31 20.64 -8.73
C THR A 352 -17.39 21.56 -9.32
N LYS A 353 -18.24 21.03 -10.19
CA LYS A 353 -19.37 21.81 -10.75
C LYS A 353 -20.42 22.20 -9.70
N PHE A 354 -20.46 21.51 -8.57
CA PHE A 354 -21.48 21.70 -7.54
C PHE A 354 -20.94 21.96 -6.13
N SER A 355 -19.65 21.71 -5.88
CA SER A 355 -19.01 21.82 -4.57
C SER A 355 -17.69 22.58 -4.64
N ASP A 356 -17.30 23.24 -3.57
CA ASP A 356 -15.97 23.88 -3.40
C ASP A 356 -15.11 23.27 -2.30
N MET A 357 -15.73 22.55 -1.36
CA MET A 357 -15.04 21.94 -0.22
C MET A 357 -15.69 20.61 0.13
N ASN A 358 -14.84 19.64 0.49
CA ASN A 358 -15.26 18.28 0.78
C ASN A 358 -14.74 17.85 2.15
N TYR A 359 -15.52 17.01 2.83
CA TYR A 359 -15.14 16.31 4.05
C TYR A 359 -15.30 14.81 3.84
N MET A 360 -14.39 14.03 4.41
CA MET A 360 -14.50 12.58 4.51
C MET A 360 -14.09 12.12 5.91
N SER A 361 -14.80 11.15 6.48
CA SER A 361 -14.30 10.42 7.65
C SER A 361 -14.55 8.94 7.57
N LEU A 362 -13.71 8.20 8.29
CA LEU A 362 -13.83 6.76 8.51
C LEU A 362 -13.85 6.49 10.01
N THR A 363 -14.80 5.67 10.44
CA THR A 363 -14.97 5.32 11.86
C THR A 363 -15.25 3.83 12.01
N PRO A 364 -14.49 3.09 12.84
CA PRO A 364 -14.82 1.70 13.16
C PRO A 364 -16.22 1.58 13.77
N ALA A 365 -17.03 0.66 13.24
CA ALA A 365 -18.41 0.45 13.60
C ALA A 365 -18.71 -1.05 13.73
N GLY A 366 -18.38 -1.66 14.86
CA GLY A 366 -18.77 -3.05 15.17
C GLY A 366 -18.24 -4.10 14.20
N GLY A 367 -16.95 -4.01 13.81
CA GLY A 367 -16.33 -4.91 12.83
C GLY A 367 -16.60 -4.53 11.36
N LYS A 368 -17.21 -3.36 11.15
CA LYS A 368 -17.33 -2.65 9.87
C LYS A 368 -16.70 -1.27 9.99
N VAL A 369 -16.79 -0.48 8.93
CA VAL A 369 -16.37 0.92 8.88
C VAL A 369 -17.55 1.79 8.42
N GLU A 370 -17.81 2.87 9.14
CA GLU A 370 -18.67 3.94 8.69
C GLU A 370 -17.85 4.95 7.87
N LEU A 371 -18.31 5.23 6.66
CA LEU A 371 -17.86 6.35 5.83
C LEU A 371 -18.88 7.48 5.93
N VAL A 372 -18.38 8.69 6.17
CA VAL A 372 -19.16 9.92 6.00
C VAL A 372 -18.47 10.79 4.96
N LYS A 373 -19.22 11.23 3.95
CA LYS A 373 -18.80 12.25 2.99
C LYS A 373 -19.68 13.48 3.17
N ALA A 374 -19.11 14.67 3.09
CA ALA A 374 -19.90 15.89 3.02
C ALA A 374 -19.33 16.86 1.97
N PHE A 375 -20.20 17.51 1.21
CA PHE A 375 -19.85 18.40 0.11
C PHE A 375 -20.50 19.78 0.35
N SER A 376 -19.72 20.84 0.29
CA SER A 376 -20.17 22.23 0.43
C SER A 376 -20.76 22.69 -0.90
N ILE A 377 -22.08 22.72 -0.98
CA ILE A 377 -22.82 22.96 -2.22
C ILE A 377 -22.70 24.43 -2.63
N THR A 378 -22.07 24.69 -3.77
CA THR A 378 -22.01 26.00 -4.45
C THR A 378 -23.08 26.13 -5.53
N ASN A 379 -23.51 25.02 -6.14
CA ASN A 379 -24.56 25.00 -7.15
C ASN A 379 -25.40 23.72 -7.08
N ALA A 380 -26.57 23.82 -6.43
CA ALA A 380 -27.47 22.69 -6.24
C ALA A 380 -28.00 22.07 -7.56
N LYS A 381 -28.07 22.83 -8.66
CA LYS A 381 -28.53 22.32 -9.97
C LYS A 381 -27.49 21.45 -10.66
N SER A 382 -26.25 21.47 -10.19
CA SER A 382 -25.14 20.70 -10.76
C SER A 382 -24.77 19.48 -9.93
N ILE A 383 -25.55 19.16 -8.89
CA ILE A 383 -25.37 17.93 -8.11
C ILE A 383 -25.53 16.73 -9.06
N PRO A 384 -24.52 15.85 -9.19
CA PRO A 384 -24.59 14.71 -10.10
C PRO A 384 -25.71 13.74 -9.71
N GLU A 385 -26.56 13.36 -10.67
CA GLU A 385 -27.65 12.40 -10.45
C GLU A 385 -27.15 11.05 -9.92
N GLY A 386 -25.92 10.67 -10.27
CA GLY A 386 -25.27 9.45 -9.79
C GLY A 386 -25.10 9.39 -8.27
N LEU A 387 -25.14 10.52 -7.56
CA LEU A 387 -25.07 10.54 -6.09
C LEU A 387 -26.39 10.08 -5.45
N ALA A 388 -27.51 10.10 -6.17
CA ALA A 388 -28.82 9.75 -5.62
C ALA A 388 -28.89 8.31 -5.08
N LYS A 389 -28.09 7.38 -5.64
CA LYS A 389 -28.04 5.98 -5.18
C LYS A 389 -27.46 5.80 -3.76
N TYR A 390 -26.79 6.83 -3.22
CA TYR A 390 -26.23 6.82 -1.87
C TYR A 390 -27.13 7.50 -0.84
N ASN A 391 -28.38 7.80 -1.21
CA ASN A 391 -29.38 8.42 -0.36
C ASN A 391 -28.85 9.67 0.38
N PRO A 392 -28.32 10.68 -0.35
CA PRO A 392 -27.71 11.83 0.29
C PRO A 392 -28.73 12.66 1.07
N GLU A 393 -28.30 13.20 2.21
CA GLU A 393 -29.05 14.15 3.02
C GLU A 393 -28.51 15.57 2.84
N THR A 394 -29.38 16.52 2.51
CA THR A 394 -28.98 17.94 2.45
C THR A 394 -29.27 18.64 3.77
N LYS A 395 -28.25 19.21 4.40
CA LYS A 395 -28.32 20.00 5.64
C LYS A 395 -27.82 21.41 5.36
N GLY A 396 -28.73 22.35 5.16
CA GLY A 396 -28.39 23.70 4.68
C GLY A 396 -27.76 23.62 3.28
N ASN A 397 -26.56 24.18 3.12
CA ASN A 397 -25.79 24.10 1.88
C ASN A 397 -24.80 22.93 1.86
N VAL A 398 -25.00 21.89 2.67
CA VAL A 398 -24.09 20.74 2.71
C VAL A 398 -24.84 19.47 2.31
N LEU A 399 -24.29 18.74 1.33
CA LEU A 399 -24.76 17.41 0.94
C LEU A 399 -23.97 16.36 1.73
N VAL A 400 -24.64 15.48 2.47
CA VAL A 400 -24.00 14.46 3.31
C VAL A 400 -24.38 13.07 2.79
N ILE A 401 -23.39 12.20 2.63
CA ILE A 401 -23.56 10.78 2.32
C ILE A 401 -22.99 9.97 3.49
N LYS A 402 -23.72 8.95 3.91
CA LYS A 402 -23.28 8.02 4.95
C LYS A 402 -23.47 6.59 4.50
N MET A 403 -22.49 5.74 4.81
CA MET A 403 -22.61 4.31 4.57
C MET A 403 -21.78 3.53 5.59
N THR A 404 -22.21 2.32 5.92
CA THR A 404 -21.49 1.44 6.84
C THR A 404 -21.39 0.05 6.26
N ASP A 405 -20.18 -0.40 6.00
CA ASP A 405 -19.92 -1.72 5.46
C ASP A 405 -18.50 -2.20 5.80
N VAL A 406 -18.13 -3.39 5.35
CA VAL A 406 -16.75 -3.88 5.42
C VAL A 406 -15.81 -2.91 4.69
N LEU A 407 -14.57 -2.79 5.19
CA LEU A 407 -13.62 -1.78 4.73
C LEU A 407 -13.37 -1.80 3.22
N SER A 408 -13.27 -2.98 2.59
CA SER A 408 -13.07 -3.09 1.14
C SER A 408 -14.22 -2.49 0.32
N THR A 409 -15.47 -2.68 0.75
CA THR A 409 -16.64 -2.06 0.11
C THR A 409 -16.63 -0.55 0.34
N ILE A 410 -16.30 -0.11 1.55
CA ILE A 410 -16.21 1.32 1.88
C ILE A 410 -15.17 2.04 1.02
N GLN A 411 -14.02 1.43 0.78
CA GLN A 411 -12.99 1.98 -0.11
C GLN A 411 -13.50 2.11 -1.54
N ALA A 412 -14.07 1.04 -2.09
CA ALA A 412 -14.59 1.05 -3.45
C ALA A 412 -15.70 2.09 -3.64
N GLU A 413 -16.62 2.22 -2.69
CA GLU A 413 -17.69 3.21 -2.78
C GLU A 413 -17.19 4.65 -2.50
N ASN A 414 -16.18 4.85 -1.66
CA ASN A 414 -15.54 6.16 -1.53
C ASN A 414 -14.99 6.64 -2.89
N ASP A 415 -14.25 5.78 -3.60
CA ASP A 415 -13.67 6.11 -4.90
C ASP A 415 -14.76 6.37 -5.95
N ASN A 416 -15.84 5.58 -5.91
CA ASN A 416 -17.00 5.80 -6.78
C ASN A 416 -17.69 7.14 -6.48
N ILE A 417 -17.87 7.50 -5.20
CA ILE A 417 -18.46 8.79 -4.80
C ILE A 417 -17.59 9.93 -5.32
N ASP A 418 -16.27 9.84 -5.18
CA ASP A 418 -15.32 10.86 -5.65
C ASP A 418 -15.33 11.00 -7.18
N ALA A 419 -15.40 9.88 -7.89
CA ALA A 419 -15.51 9.88 -9.35
C ALA A 419 -16.82 10.53 -9.82
N VAL A 420 -17.95 10.19 -9.18
CA VAL A 420 -19.26 10.77 -9.51
C VAL A 420 -19.31 12.26 -9.15
N ALA A 421 -18.74 12.68 -8.02
CA ALA A 421 -18.72 14.09 -7.62
C ALA A 421 -17.95 14.99 -8.61
N LYS A 422 -17.07 14.42 -9.43
CA LYS A 422 -16.28 15.15 -10.44
C LYS A 422 -16.99 15.31 -11.79
N THR A 423 -18.05 14.54 -12.06
CA THR A 423 -18.84 14.65 -13.30
C THR A 423 -19.71 15.89 -13.30
#